data_AF-A0A450WQE0-F1
#
_entry.id   AF-A0A450WQE0-F1
#
_cell.length_a   1.000
_cell.length_b   1.000
_cell.length_c   1.000
_cell.angle_alpha   90.00
_cell.angle_beta   90.00
_cell.angle_gamma   90.00
#
_symmetry.space_group_name_H-M   'P 1'
#
loop_
_entity.id
_entity.type
_entity.pdbx_description
1 polymer ?
#
loop_
_entity_poly.entity_id
_entity_poly.type
_entity_poly.pdbx_seq_one_letter_code
_entity_poly.pdbx_strand_id
1 'polypeptide(L)'
;MAGYRLDNIKDDSLFAVHPGRPKILERIQERFDVTRKQIHYSWDILHEKGNMSSATVPHIWHAIVNDDTVPKGKPVVSLAFGPGLTACGMLMEKM
;
A
#
# COMPACT_ATOMS: atom_id res chain seq x y z
N MET A 1 3.61 -3.72 -16.54
CA MET A 1 4.12 -3.69 -15.15
C MET A 1 4.72 -5.04 -14.84
N ALA A 2 6.02 -5.12 -14.51
CA ALA A 2 6.76 -6.27 -13.96
C ALA A 2 6.56 -7.71 -14.53
N GLY A 3 5.76 -7.93 -15.59
CA GLY A 3 5.40 -9.25 -16.11
C GLY A 3 4.26 -9.96 -15.36
N TYR A 4 3.75 -9.40 -14.26
CA TYR A 4 2.68 -9.98 -13.46
C TYR A 4 1.29 -9.46 -13.85
N ARG A 5 0.28 -10.34 -13.74
CA ARG A 5 -1.11 -9.93 -13.63
C ARG A 5 -1.43 -9.68 -12.16
N LEU A 6 -2.10 -8.57 -11.85
CA LEU A 6 -2.46 -8.23 -10.47
C LEU A 6 -3.31 -9.34 -9.83
N ASP A 7 -4.25 -9.91 -10.58
CA ASP A 7 -5.12 -11.01 -10.13
C ASP A 7 -4.31 -12.22 -9.61
N ASN A 8 -3.10 -12.46 -10.14
CA ASN A 8 -2.28 -13.60 -9.76
C ASN A 8 -1.51 -13.39 -8.46
N ILE A 9 -1.32 -12.13 -8.04
CA ILE A 9 -0.48 -11.78 -6.90
C ILE A 9 -1.27 -11.09 -5.79
N LYS A 10 -2.47 -10.56 -6.07
CA LYS A 10 -3.27 -9.73 -5.18
C LYS A 10 -3.41 -10.37 -3.81
N ASP A 11 -3.86 -11.62 -3.77
CA ASP A 11 -4.25 -12.31 -2.54
C ASP A 11 -3.08 -12.51 -1.57
N ASP A 12 -1.86 -12.63 -2.10
CA ASP A 12 -0.64 -12.76 -1.29
C ASP A 12 0.07 -11.42 -1.02
N SER A 13 -0.34 -10.34 -1.70
CA SER A 13 0.32 -9.04 -1.63
C SER A 13 -0.12 -8.18 -0.44
N LEU A 14 0.81 -7.38 0.07
CA LEU A 14 0.51 -6.21 0.89
C LEU A 14 0.21 -4.99 0.01
N PHE A 15 -0.65 -4.11 0.48
CA PHE A 15 -1.06 -2.89 -0.21
C PHE A 15 -0.58 -1.65 0.57
N ALA A 16 0.43 -0.98 0.03
CA ALA A 16 1.01 0.25 0.58
C ALA A 16 0.45 1.47 -0.16
N VAL A 17 -0.69 1.98 0.29
CA VAL A 17 -1.47 3.02 -0.39
C VAL A 17 -1.32 4.34 0.33
N HIS A 18 -0.97 5.40 -0.40
CA HIS A 18 -0.95 6.77 0.14
C HIS A 18 -2.35 7.18 0.65
N PRO A 19 -2.52 7.38 1.97
CA PRO A 19 -3.78 7.77 2.53
C PRO A 19 -3.86 9.29 2.67
N GLY A 20 -4.30 9.98 1.62
CA GLY A 20 -4.62 11.40 1.74
C GLY A 20 -5.75 11.68 2.74
N ARG A 21 -6.65 10.70 2.91
CA ARG A 21 -7.78 10.64 3.86
C ARG A 21 -8.33 9.19 3.92
N PRO A 22 -9.11 8.80 4.94
CA PRO A 22 -9.64 7.43 5.09
C PRO A 22 -10.36 6.91 3.84
N LYS A 23 -11.16 7.78 3.20
CA LYS A 23 -11.94 7.46 1.99
C LYS A 23 -11.10 6.96 0.82
N ILE A 24 -9.81 7.28 0.74
CA ILE A 24 -8.94 6.73 -0.31
C ILE A 24 -8.69 5.24 -0.07
N LEU A 25 -8.40 4.85 1.18
CA LEU A 25 -8.17 3.46 1.54
C LEU A 25 -9.44 2.63 1.36
N GLU A 26 -10.59 3.13 1.82
CA GLU A 26 -11.90 2.49 1.60
C GLU A 26 -12.16 2.22 0.12
N ARG A 27 -11.93 3.23 -0.74
CA ARG A 27 -12.13 3.07 -2.19
C ARG A 27 -11.18 2.07 -2.83
N ILE A 28 -9.92 1.99 -2.38
CA ILE A 28 -8.99 0.97 -2.89
C ILE A 28 -9.43 -0.42 -2.43
N GLN A 29 -9.85 -0.58 -1.18
CA GLN A 29 -10.38 -1.84 -0.68
C GLN A 29 -11.61 -2.29 -1.46
N GLU A 30 -12.58 -1.39 -1.70
CA GLU A 30 -13.78 -1.68 -2.48
C GLU A 30 -13.46 -2.03 -3.94
N ARG A 31 -12.56 -1.27 -4.59
CA ARG A 31 -12.31 -1.41 -6.04
C ARG A 31 -11.43 -2.60 -6.39
N PHE A 32 -10.49 -2.95 -5.52
CA PHE A 32 -9.56 -4.05 -5.75
C PHE A 32 -9.92 -5.29 -4.93
N ASP A 33 -10.98 -5.24 -4.12
CA ASP A 33 -11.38 -6.32 -3.21
C ASP A 33 -10.19 -6.74 -2.32
N VAL A 34 -9.68 -5.75 -1.57
CA VAL A 34 -8.50 -5.89 -0.70
C VAL A 34 -8.96 -5.88 0.75
N THR A 35 -8.54 -6.89 1.50
CA THR A 35 -8.90 -7.06 2.92
C THR A 35 -8.24 -6.01 3.81
N ARG A 36 -8.82 -5.74 4.98
CA ARG A 36 -8.22 -4.84 5.98
C ARG A 36 -6.79 -5.28 6.35
N LYS A 37 -6.53 -6.59 6.41
CA LYS A 37 -5.22 -7.16 6.71
C LYS A 37 -4.18 -6.80 5.63
N GLN A 38 -4.53 -6.79 4.35
CA GLN A 38 -3.57 -6.50 3.29
C GLN A 38 -3.15 -5.03 3.26
N ILE A 39 -4.01 -4.11 3.69
CA ILE A 39 -3.77 -2.65 3.63
C ILE A 39 -3.51 -2.03 5.02
N HIS A 40 -3.39 -2.82 6.09
CA HIS A 40 -3.40 -2.32 7.47
C HIS A 40 -2.31 -1.28 7.75
N TYR A 41 -1.08 -1.47 7.28
CA TYR A 41 0.00 -0.47 7.46
C TYR A 41 -0.38 0.93 6.94
N SER A 42 -1.16 1.02 5.87
CA SER A 42 -1.62 2.32 5.35
C SER A 42 -2.64 2.97 6.29
N TRP A 43 -3.50 2.16 6.92
CA TRP A 43 -4.44 2.63 7.92
C TRP A 43 -3.75 3.03 9.22
N ASP A 44 -2.79 2.24 9.67
CA ASP A 44 -2.09 2.46 10.94
C ASP A 44 -1.25 3.74 10.84
N ILE A 45 -0.50 3.93 9.75
CA ILE A 45 0.23 5.18 9.51
C ILE A 45 -0.71 6.39 9.40
N LEU A 46 -1.87 6.25 8.75
CA LEU A 46 -2.86 7.34 8.71
C LEU A 46 -3.39 7.66 10.11
N HIS A 47 -3.64 6.65 10.93
CA HIS A 47 -4.15 6.81 12.30
C HIS A 47 -3.12 7.47 13.22
N GLU A 48 -1.88 6.97 13.18
CA GLU A 48 -0.80 7.41 14.07
C GLU A 48 -0.21 8.77 13.68
N LYS A 49 -0.09 9.03 12.37
CA LYS A 49 0.70 10.16 11.86
C LYS A 49 -0.07 11.10 10.93
N GLY A 50 -1.28 10.73 10.54
CA GLY A 50 -2.05 11.48 9.56
C GLY A 50 -1.42 11.46 8.16
N ASN A 51 -1.89 12.37 7.31
CA ASN A 51 -1.32 12.57 5.98
C ASN A 51 -0.09 13.48 6.08
N MET A 52 1.10 12.90 5.88
CA MET A 52 2.39 13.60 5.85
C MET A 52 2.83 13.96 4.42
N SER A 53 1.87 14.14 3.50
CA SER A 53 2.13 14.34 2.08
C SER A 53 2.93 13.16 1.48
N SER A 54 3.88 13.44 0.58
CA SER A 54 4.73 12.44 -0.07
C SER A 54 5.52 11.56 0.91
N ALA A 55 5.80 12.03 2.12
CA ALA A 55 6.50 11.26 3.14
C ALA A 55 5.64 10.12 3.75
N THR A 56 4.33 10.10 3.50
CA THR A 56 3.44 9.07 4.08
C THR A 56 3.74 7.67 3.55
N VAL A 57 4.02 7.53 2.25
CA VAL A 57 4.27 6.21 1.64
C VAL A 57 5.60 5.61 2.11
N PRO A 58 6.72 6.36 2.19
CA PRO A 58 7.95 5.86 2.82
C PRO A 58 7.76 5.37 4.25
N HIS A 59 6.90 6.01 5.06
CA HIS A 59 6.60 5.52 6.40
C HIS A 59 5.85 4.18 6.40
N ILE A 60 4.96 3.98 5.42
CA ILE A 60 4.28 2.69 5.23
C ILE A 60 5.31 1.61 4.85
N TRP A 61 6.21 1.89 3.92
CA TRP A 61 7.27 0.96 3.54
C TRP A 61 8.20 0.65 4.72
N HIS A 62 8.55 1.67 5.51
CA HIS A 62 9.36 1.48 6.70
C HIS A 62 8.68 0.54 7.70
N ALA A 63 7.37 0.66 7.92
CA ALA A 63 6.63 -0.26 8.77
C ALA A 63 6.66 -1.70 8.23
N ILE A 64 6.47 -1.89 6.92
CA ILE A 64 6.51 -3.22 6.28
C ILE A 64 7.90 -3.87 6.36
N VAL A 65 8.95 -3.11 6.08
CA VAL A 65 10.33 -3.64 6.05
C VAL A 65 10.79 -4.05 7.45
N ASN A 66 10.41 -3.30 8.49
CA ASN A 66 10.80 -3.56 9.88
C ASN A 66 9.86 -4.50 10.63
N ASP A 67 8.81 -5.03 10.00
CA ASP A 67 7.95 -6.03 10.60
C ASP A 67 8.47 -7.45 10.29
N ASP A 68 9.08 -8.10 11.26
CA ASP A 68 9.64 -9.45 11.14
C ASP A 68 8.59 -10.54 10.84
N THR A 69 7.31 -10.27 11.05
CA THR A 69 6.22 -11.20 10.70
C THR A 69 5.92 -11.20 9.19
N VAL A 70 6.37 -10.18 8.46
CA VAL A 70 6.27 -10.13 6.99
C VAL A 70 7.42 -10.95 6.40
N PRO A 71 7.13 -12.03 5.65
CA PRO A 71 8.19 -12.88 5.09
C PRO A 71 8.97 -12.14 3.99
N LYS A 72 10.25 -12.50 3.84
CA LYS A 72 11.02 -12.17 2.63
C LYS A 72 10.32 -12.76 1.42
N GLY A 73 10.38 -12.08 0.29
CA GLY A 73 9.64 -12.45 -0.91
C GLY A 73 8.21 -11.93 -0.94
N LYS A 74 7.70 -11.29 0.13
CA LYS A 74 6.32 -10.78 0.17
C LYS A 74 6.14 -9.67 -0.87
N PRO A 75 5.22 -9.80 -1.84
CA PRO A 75 4.95 -8.73 -2.79
C PRO A 75 4.25 -7.55 -2.11
N VAL A 76 4.61 -6.34 -2.53
CA VAL A 76 4.03 -5.07 -2.06
C VAL A 76 3.57 -4.28 -3.26
N VAL A 77 2.25 -4.09 -3.38
CA VAL A 77 1.63 -3.19 -4.33
C VAL A 77 1.54 -1.82 -3.69
N SER A 78 2.30 -0.84 -4.20
CA SER A 78 2.28 0.52 -3.69
C SER A 78 1.59 1.47 -4.66
N LEU A 79 0.68 2.30 -4.14
CA LEU A 79 -0.13 3.23 -4.91
C LEU A 79 -0.12 4.61 -4.26
N ALA A 80 0.02 5.66 -5.06
CA ALA A 80 -0.10 7.04 -4.62
C ALA A 80 -0.88 7.89 -5.63
N PHE A 81 -1.56 8.92 -5.12
CA PHE A 81 -2.35 9.85 -5.92
C PHE A 81 -1.90 11.28 -5.65
N GLY A 82 -1.76 12.09 -6.69
CA GLY A 82 -1.32 13.48 -6.60
C GLY A 82 -2.14 14.45 -7.47
N PRO A 83 -1.84 15.77 -7.42
CA PRO A 83 -2.50 16.79 -8.22
C PRO A 83 -2.47 16.46 -9.71
N GLY A 84 -3.58 16.70 -10.41
CA GLY A 84 -3.73 16.32 -11.82
C GLY A 84 -5.16 15.94 -12.21
N LEU A 85 -5.71 14.78 -11.85
CA LEU A 85 -5.27 13.68 -10.99
C LEU A 85 -4.22 12.77 -11.66
N THR A 86 -3.16 12.42 -10.93
CA THR A 86 -2.17 11.41 -11.36
C THR A 86 -2.13 10.25 -10.39
N ALA A 87 -2.07 9.03 -10.93
CA ALA A 87 -1.85 7.81 -10.16
C ALA A 87 -0.44 7.27 -10.45
N CYS A 88 0.31 7.00 -9.39
CA CYS A 88 1.62 6.36 -9.43
C CYS A 88 1.53 4.99 -8.77
N GLY A 89 2.11 3.97 -9.40
CA GLY A 89 2.08 2.60 -8.90
C GLY A 89 3.44 1.92 -9.02
N MET A 90 3.79 1.12 -8.01
CA MET A 90 5.00 0.30 -7.99
C MET A 90 4.66 -1.10 -7.47
N LEU A 91 5.30 -2.11 -8.07
CA LEU A 91 5.33 -3.47 -7.52
C LEU A 91 6.72 -3.70 -6.95
N MET A 92 6.79 -4.07 -5.68
CA MET A 92 8.03 -4.30 -4.94
C MET A 92 7.94 -5.64 -4.21
N GLU A 93 9.06 -6.08 -3.63
CA GLU A 93 9.17 -7.30 -2.83
C GLU A 93 9.98 -7.00 -1.57
N LYS A 94 9.58 -7.54 -0.42
CA LYS A 94 10.38 -7.44 0.81
C LYS A 94 11.62 -8.33 0.72
N MET A 95 12.81 -7.76 0.94
CA MET A 95 14.11 -8.46 0.90
C MET A 95 14.54 -9.05 2.25
#